data_AF-A0A4V0HTF8-F1
#
_entry.id   AF-A0A4V0HTF8-F1
#
_cell.length_a   1.000
_cell.length_b   1.000
_cell.length_c   1.000
_cell.angle_alpha   90.00
_cell.angle_beta   90.00
_cell.angle_gamma   90.00
#
_symmetry.space_group_name_H-M   'P 1'
#
loop_
_entity.id
_entity.type
_entity.pdbx_description
1 polymer ?
#
loop_
_entity_poly.entity_id
_entity_poly.type
_entity_poly.pdbx_seq_one_letter_code
_entity_poly.pdbx_strand_id
1 'polypeptide(L)'
;MRTTSEWEAAAARVIADGPVQLSRLARRVPADRRGKAGHASVGALVRWIVFGRKGVYLDGARLAGKGWSSSEAALARFSAALTAVEAGCRPEITPPCELERRSAAAIAELYRVAGRDPVTSPLKR
;
A
#
# COMPACT_ATOMS: atom_id res chain seq x y z
N MET A 1 11.06 0.35 -15.88
CA MET A 1 10.89 1.81 -15.70
C MET A 1 9.41 2.11 -15.91
N ARG A 2 8.75 2.88 -15.04
CA ARG A 2 7.31 3.17 -15.16
C ARG A 2 7.04 4.08 -16.38
N THR A 3 6.01 3.74 -17.14
CA THR A 3 5.44 4.55 -18.21
C THR A 3 4.70 5.76 -17.62
N THR A 4 4.42 6.78 -18.45
CA THR A 4 3.65 7.96 -18.03
C THR A 4 2.28 7.60 -17.44
N SER A 5 1.55 6.69 -18.09
CA SER A 5 0.24 6.23 -17.61
C SER A 5 0.33 5.52 -16.25
N GLU A 6 1.38 4.72 -16.02
CA GLU A 6 1.62 4.08 -14.72
C GLU A 6 1.93 5.11 -13.62
N TRP A 7 2.64 6.19 -13.96
CA TRP A 7 2.90 7.29 -13.04
C TRP A 7 1.62 8.04 -12.67
N GLU A 8 0.77 8.34 -13.65
CA GLU A 8 -0.52 9.01 -13.44
C GLU A 8 -1.45 8.15 -12.58
N ALA A 9 -1.56 6.85 -12.88
CA ALA A 9 -2.37 5.92 -12.09
C ALA A 9 -1.87 5.79 -10.65
N ALA A 10 -0.54 5.73 -10.44
CA ALA A 10 0.04 5.72 -9.10
C ALA A 10 -0.24 7.01 -8.33
N ALA A 11 -0.13 8.17 -9.01
CA ALA A 11 -0.42 9.46 -8.40
C ALA A 11 -1.91 9.59 -8.03
N ALA A 12 -2.82 9.18 -8.91
CA ALA A 12 -4.25 9.18 -8.65
C ALA A 12 -4.62 8.32 -7.43
N ARG A 13 -4.03 7.12 -7.31
CA ARG A 13 -4.22 6.27 -6.11
C ARG A 13 -3.73 6.94 -4.83
N VAL A 14 -2.56 7.57 -4.85
CA VAL A 14 -2.03 8.28 -3.68
C VAL A 14 -2.91 9.45 -3.26
N ILE A 15 -3.47 10.18 -4.23
CA ILE A 15 -4.40 11.27 -3.97
C ILE A 15 -5.69 10.73 -3.33
N ALA A 16 -6.25 9.66 -3.89
CA ALA A 16 -7.46 9.01 -3.37
C ALA A 16 -7.26 8.43 -1.94
N ASP A 17 -6.09 7.85 -1.67
CA ASP A 17 -5.76 7.24 -0.37
C ASP A 17 -5.46 8.28 0.74
N GLY A 18 -5.40 9.57 0.42
CA GLY A 18 -4.97 10.62 1.35
C GLY A 18 -3.44 10.78 1.36
N PRO A 19 -2.89 11.78 0.65
CA PRO A 19 -1.46 11.95 0.52
C PRO A 19 -0.81 12.44 1.82
N VAL A 20 0.30 11.81 2.18
CA VAL A 20 1.15 12.08 3.33
C VAL A 20 2.56 12.42 2.84
N GLN A 21 3.18 13.45 3.43
CA GLN A 21 4.57 13.78 3.14
C GLN A 21 5.51 12.64 3.55
N LEU A 22 6.52 12.38 2.73
CA LEU A 22 7.46 11.28 2.96
C LEU A 22 8.19 11.39 4.32
N SER A 23 8.44 12.59 4.82
CA SER A 23 9.04 12.84 6.14
C SER A 23 8.20 12.25 7.29
N ARG A 24 6.87 12.30 7.17
CA ARG A 24 5.93 11.72 8.13
C ARG A 24 5.76 10.22 7.88
N LEU A 25 5.68 9.81 6.62
CA LEU A 25 5.52 8.39 6.24
C LEU A 25 6.74 7.54 6.65
N ALA A 26 7.94 8.10 6.56
CA ALA A 26 9.19 7.48 7.01
C ALA A 26 9.13 6.92 8.43
N ARG A 27 8.43 7.63 9.33
CA ARG A 27 8.26 7.24 10.74
C ARG A 27 7.35 6.03 10.93
N ARG A 28 6.54 5.69 9.92
CA ARG A 28 5.63 4.53 9.92
C ARG A 28 6.31 3.25 9.43
N VAL A 29 7.47 3.35 8.81
CA VAL A 29 8.22 2.17 8.37
C VAL A 29 8.85 1.53 9.60
N PRO A 30 8.56 0.25 9.89
CA PRO A 30 9.16 -0.44 11.02
C PRO A 30 10.68 -0.48 10.89
N ALA A 31 11.35 -0.37 12.03
CA ALA A 31 12.80 -0.46 12.16
C ALA A 31 13.34 -1.80 11.63
N ASP A 32 14.62 -1.82 11.25
CA ASP A 32 15.23 -3.04 10.72
C ASP A 32 15.35 -4.17 11.77
N ARG A 33 15.59 -5.40 11.30
CA ARG A 33 15.76 -6.61 12.12
C ARG A 33 16.92 -6.55 13.12
N ARG A 34 17.77 -5.51 13.09
CA ARG A 34 18.90 -5.33 14.03
C ARG A 34 18.56 -4.44 15.21
N GLY A 35 17.28 -4.08 15.41
CA GLY A 35 16.84 -3.29 16.56
C GLY A 35 17.35 -1.86 16.57
N LYS A 36 17.99 -1.39 15.49
CA LYS A 36 18.29 0.04 15.31
C LYS A 36 17.02 0.70 14.83
N ALA A 37 16.60 1.77 15.52
CA ALA A 37 15.47 2.65 15.16
C ALA A 37 15.73 3.43 13.85
N GLY A 38 16.17 2.74 12.80
CA GLY A 38 16.35 3.29 11.47
C GLY A 38 14.99 3.36 10.80
N HIS A 39 14.22 4.40 11.11
CA HIS A 39 13.15 4.83 10.24
C HIS A 39 13.70 4.92 8.81
N ALA A 40 12.95 4.41 7.82
CA ALA A 40 13.39 4.54 6.44
C ALA A 40 13.59 6.02 6.10
N SER A 41 14.78 6.39 5.61
CA SER A 41 15.03 7.79 5.28
C SER A 41 14.11 8.25 4.14
N VAL A 42 13.80 9.55 4.10
CA VAL A 42 13.02 10.13 2.98
C VAL A 42 13.65 9.79 1.63
N GLY A 43 14.99 9.80 1.55
CA GLY A 43 15.72 9.40 0.34
C GLY A 43 15.57 7.92 -0.02
N ALA A 44 15.34 7.03 0.95
CA ALA A 44 14.99 5.63 0.67
C ALA A 44 13.59 5.53 0.05
N LEU A 45 12.61 6.26 0.60
CA LEU A 45 11.26 6.29 0.04
C LEU A 45 11.24 6.86 -1.38
N VAL A 46 11.95 7.95 -1.64
CA VAL A 46 12.09 8.51 -3.00
C VAL A 46 12.70 7.49 -3.96
N ARG A 47 13.75 6.76 -3.52
CA ARG A 47 14.33 5.69 -4.34
C ARG A 47 13.34 4.57 -4.63
N TRP A 48 12.51 4.16 -3.67
CA TRP A 48 11.48 3.14 -3.90
C TRP A 48 10.36 3.61 -4.83
N ILE A 49 10.07 4.91 -4.85
CA ILE A 49 9.14 5.49 -5.81
C ILE A 49 9.75 5.46 -7.21
N VAL A 50 10.98 5.97 -7.38
CA VAL A 50 11.60 6.20 -8.70
C VAL A 50 12.18 4.92 -9.31
N PHE A 51 12.91 4.14 -8.52
CA PHE A 51 13.67 2.98 -8.98
C PHE A 51 13.07 1.65 -8.51
N GLY A 52 12.15 1.70 -7.54
CA GLY A 52 11.64 0.51 -6.89
C GLY A 52 12.66 -0.19 -5.99
N ARG A 53 12.26 -1.35 -5.49
CA ARG A 53 13.08 -2.29 -4.72
C ARG A 53 12.63 -3.70 -5.08
N LYS A 54 13.55 -4.55 -5.53
CA LYS A 54 13.25 -5.92 -6.01
C LYS A 54 12.13 -5.96 -7.06
N GLY A 55 12.08 -4.96 -7.95
CA GLY A 55 11.04 -4.82 -8.98
C GLY A 55 9.69 -4.29 -8.49
N VAL A 56 9.51 -4.07 -7.18
CA VAL A 56 8.31 -3.48 -6.59
C VAL A 56 8.51 -1.98 -6.41
N TYR A 57 7.51 -1.18 -6.77
CA TYR A 57 7.57 0.28 -6.69
C TYR A 57 6.60 0.79 -5.63
N LEU A 58 7.04 1.80 -4.88
CA LEU A 58 6.14 2.53 -3.99
C LEU A 58 5.31 3.50 -4.83
N ASP A 59 3.99 3.50 -4.63
CA ASP A 59 3.15 4.51 -5.25
C ASP A 59 3.44 5.88 -4.63
N GLY A 60 3.69 6.88 -5.47
CA GLY A 60 4.05 8.23 -5.06
C GLY A 60 3.47 9.27 -6.01
N ALA A 61 3.10 10.42 -5.46
CA ALA A 61 2.65 11.59 -6.20
C ALA A 61 3.56 12.77 -5.91
N ARG A 62 3.92 13.54 -6.93
CA ARG A 62 4.61 14.82 -6.76
C ARG A 62 3.58 15.93 -6.71
N LEU A 63 3.33 16.46 -5.52
CA LEU A 63 2.32 17.50 -5.30
C LEU A 63 2.95 18.88 -5.44
N ALA A 64 2.24 19.79 -6.11
CA ALA A 64 2.69 21.17 -6.30
C ALA A 64 3.02 21.84 -4.95
N GLY A 65 4.21 22.41 -4.84
CA GLY A 65 4.70 23.10 -3.63
C GLY A 65 5.01 22.21 -2.42
N LYS A 66 4.69 20.90 -2.45
CA LYS A 66 4.88 19.97 -1.31
C LYS A 66 5.91 18.86 -1.59
N GLY A 67 6.35 18.71 -2.83
CA GLY A 67 7.32 17.69 -3.23
C GLY A 67 6.69 16.30 -3.32
N TRP A 68 7.51 15.26 -3.13
CA TRP A 68 7.04 13.88 -3.15
C TRP A 68 6.17 13.57 -1.92
N SER A 69 5.05 12.91 -2.17
CA SER A 69 4.11 12.38 -1.17
C SER A 69 3.72 10.95 -1.55
N SER A 70 3.28 10.17 -0.57
CA SER A 70 2.74 8.82 -0.73
C SER A 70 1.65 8.62 0.32
N SER A 71 1.01 7.46 0.42
CA SER A 71 -0.05 7.20 1.40
C SER A 71 0.33 6.04 2.33
N GLU A 72 -0.32 5.95 3.49
CA GLU A 72 -0.14 4.79 4.38
C GLU A 72 -0.62 3.50 3.68
N ALA A 73 -1.69 3.57 2.89
CA ALA A 73 -2.18 2.46 2.08
C ALA A 73 -1.18 2.04 0.98
N ALA A 74 -0.53 3.00 0.30
CA ALA A 74 0.52 2.71 -0.67
C ALA A 74 1.73 2.01 0.00
N LEU A 75 2.12 2.46 1.19
CA LEU A 75 3.19 1.82 1.95
C LEU A 75 2.83 0.38 2.34
N ALA A 76 1.59 0.13 2.77
CA ALA A 76 1.11 -1.21 3.08
C ALA A 76 1.16 -2.14 1.86
N ARG A 77 0.68 -1.68 0.69
CA ARG A 77 0.73 -2.43 -0.57
C ARG A 77 2.17 -2.73 -0.99
N PHE A 78 3.06 -1.74 -0.88
CA PHE A 78 4.48 -1.89 -1.17
C PHE A 78 5.14 -2.94 -0.26
N SER A 79 4.91 -2.87 1.06
CA SER A 79 5.44 -3.84 2.01
C SER A 79 4.92 -5.25 1.73
N ALA A 80 3.61 -5.40 1.47
CA ALA A 80 3.01 -6.69 1.15
C ALA A 80 3.62 -7.29 -0.12
N ALA A 81 3.80 -6.49 -1.18
CA ALA A 81 4.43 -6.94 -2.41
C ALA A 81 5.91 -7.32 -2.22
N LEU A 82 6.66 -6.58 -1.39
CA LEU A 82 8.03 -6.96 -1.04
C LEU A 82 8.08 -8.28 -0.26
N THR A 83 7.18 -8.49 0.70
CA THR A 83 7.08 -9.74 1.46
C THR A 83 6.74 -10.91 0.55
N ALA A 84 5.83 -10.72 -0.41
CA ALA A 84 5.50 -11.74 -1.41
C ALA A 84 6.74 -12.12 -2.25
N VAL A 85 7.47 -11.11 -2.77
CA VAL A 85 8.72 -11.34 -3.53
C VAL A 85 9.76 -12.08 -2.69
N GLU A 86 9.89 -11.74 -1.40
CA GLU A 86 10.81 -12.41 -0.48
C GLU A 86 10.43 -13.86 -0.18
N ALA A 87 9.13 -14.16 -0.15
CA ALA A 87 8.62 -15.53 -0.01
C ALA A 87 8.76 -16.36 -1.31
N GLY A 88 9.34 -15.79 -2.38
CA GLY A 88 9.43 -16.44 -3.69
C GLY A 88 8.12 -16.42 -4.48
N CYS A 89 7.06 -15.81 -3.93
CA CYS A 89 5.83 -15.56 -4.66
C CYS A 89 6.05 -14.34 -5.56
N ARG A 90 6.11 -14.56 -6.87
CA ARG A 90 6.07 -13.44 -7.82
C ARG A 90 4.72 -12.73 -7.60
N PRO A 91 4.69 -11.40 -7.37
CA PRO A 91 3.42 -10.71 -7.16
C PRO A 91 2.63 -10.81 -8.46
N GLU A 92 1.61 -11.67 -8.49
CA GLU A 92 0.54 -11.53 -9.46
C GLU A 92 -0.06 -10.15 -9.22
N ILE A 93 -0.08 -9.33 -10.27
CA ILE A 93 -0.89 -8.12 -10.30
C ILE A 93 -2.33 -8.62 -10.29
N THR A 94 -2.88 -8.86 -9.11
CA THR A 94 -4.25 -9.32 -8.97
C THR A 94 -5.14 -8.18 -9.45
N PRO A 95 -5.93 -8.35 -10.53
CA PRO A 95 -6.81 -7.30 -11.00
C PRO A 95 -7.78 -6.87 -9.88
N PRO A 96 -8.23 -5.60 -9.83
CA PRO A 96 -9.02 -5.06 -8.72
C PRO A 96 -10.23 -5.91 -8.35
N CYS A 97 -10.87 -6.51 -9.35
CA CYS A 97 -12.06 -7.36 -9.20
C CYS A 97 -11.83 -8.68 -8.45
N GLU A 98 -10.58 -9.13 -8.36
CA GLU A 98 -10.22 -10.36 -7.65
C GLU A 98 -9.75 -10.05 -6.22
N LEU A 99 -9.14 -8.88 -5.99
CA LEU A 99 -8.87 -8.37 -4.65
C LEU A 99 -10.17 -8.11 -3.87
N GLU A 100 -11.17 -7.50 -4.52
CA GLU A 100 -12.51 -7.29 -3.94
C GLU A 100 -13.22 -8.63 -3.66
N ARG A 101 -13.05 -9.62 -4.54
CA ARG A 101 -13.61 -10.97 -4.31
C ARG A 101 -12.97 -11.66 -3.12
N ARG A 102 -11.65 -11.56 -2.99
CA ARG A 102 -10.90 -12.15 -1.85
C ARG A 102 -11.20 -11.42 -0.55
N SER A 103 -11.36 -10.10 -0.56
CA SER A 103 -11.73 -9.33 0.64
C SER A 103 -13.16 -9.66 1.09
N ALA A 104 -14.10 -9.77 0.16
CA ALA A 104 -15.47 -10.21 0.47
C ALA A 104 -15.50 -11.62 1.06
N ALA A 105 -14.71 -12.55 0.52
CA ALA A 105 -14.60 -13.91 1.05
C ALA A 105 -13.97 -13.95 2.46
N ALA A 106 -12.91 -13.16 2.69
CA ALA A 106 -12.26 -13.07 4.00
C ALA A 106 -13.16 -12.42 5.07
N ILE A 107 -13.96 -11.41 4.68
CA ILE A 107 -14.96 -10.80 5.56
C ILE A 107 -16.05 -11.84 5.90
N ALA A 108 -16.56 -12.57 4.92
CA ALA A 108 -17.55 -13.63 5.15
C ALA A 108 -17.02 -14.75 6.08
N GLU A 109 -15.74 -15.10 5.96
CA GLU A 109 -15.07 -16.04 6.86
C GLU A 109 -15.03 -15.53 8.31
N LEU A 110 -14.62 -14.27 8.51
CA LEU A 110 -14.58 -13.64 9.83
C LEU A 110 -15.97 -13.60 10.48
N TYR A 111 -17.02 -13.31 9.72
CA TYR A 111 -18.40 -13.33 10.22
C TYR A 111 -18.85 -14.74 10.62
N ARG A 112 -18.47 -15.77 9.84
CA ARG A 112 -18.78 -17.16 10.16
C ARG A 112 -18.09 -17.64 11.43
N VAL A 113 -16.79 -17.34 11.59
CA VAL A 113 -16.01 -17.68 12.79
C VAL A 113 -16.51 -16.92 14.01
N ALA A 114 -16.96 -15.67 13.84
CA ALA A 114 -17.51 -14.85 14.93
C ALA A 114 -18.97 -15.17 15.29
N GLY A 115 -19.63 -16.10 14.58
CA GLY A 115 -21.03 -16.48 14.81
C GLY A 115 -22.03 -15.33 14.61
N ARG A 116 -21.72 -14.35 13.75
CA ARG A 116 -22.61 -13.23 13.42
C ARG A 116 -23.04 -13.30 11.96
N ASP A 117 -24.35 -13.34 11.72
CA ASP A 117 -24.89 -13.24 10.37
C ASP A 117 -24.78 -11.81 9.81
N PRO A 118 -24.33 -11.63 8.56
CA PRO A 118 -24.19 -10.31 7.93
C PRO A 118 -25.52 -9.67 7.52
N VAL A 119 -26.66 -10.35 7.70
CA VAL A 119 -27.96 -9.96 7.11
C VAL A 119 -28.85 -9.16 8.07
N THR A 120 -28.56 -9.14 9.37
CA THR A 120 -29.43 -8.48 10.36
C THR A 120 -28.84 -7.20 10.92
N SER A 121 -28.77 -6.14 10.09
CA SER A 121 -28.70 -4.78 10.63
C SER A 121 -29.43 -3.82 9.70
N PRO A 122 -30.75 -3.60 9.88
CA PRO A 122 -31.46 -2.56 9.16
C PRO A 122 -31.00 -1.21 9.70
N LEU A 123 -30.26 -0.46 8.88
CA LEU A 123 -30.08 0.98 9.05
C LEU A 123 -31.48 1.64 9.04
N LYS A 124 -31.99 1.98 10.22
CA LYS A 124 -33.12 2.91 10.34
C LYS A 124 -32.64 4.26 9.81
N ARG A 125 -33.37 4.77 8.81
CA ARG A 125 -33.24 6.13 8.28
C ARG A 125 -33.61 7.17 9.33
#